data_AF-A0A3D4NID5-F1
#
_entry.id   AF-A0A3D4NID5-F1
#
_cell.length_a   1.000
_cell.length_b   1.000
_cell.length_c   1.000
_cell.angle_alpha   90.00
_cell.angle_beta   90.00
_cell.angle_gamma   90.00
#
_symmetry.space_group_name_H-M   'P 1'
#
loop_
_entity.id
_entity.type
_entity.pdbx_description
1 polymer ?
#
loop_
_entity_poly.entity_id
_entity_poly.type
_entity_poly.pdbx_seq_one_letter_code
_entity_poly.pdbx_strand_id
1 'polypeptide(L)'
;QIGGSSLPAVRIELEPQALNQYGVALDDVRNTIANANVRRPKGSVEDGQRLWQVQANDQLEKAKDYESLIIHYADGAALRLKDVAKVSDGVEDR
;
A
#
# COMPACT_ATOMS: atom_id res chain seq x y z
N GLN A 1 -19.44 12.40 28.61
CA GLN A 1 -18.12 11.96 28.12
C GLN A 1 -18.25 11.73 26.63
N ILE A 2 -17.84 12.71 25.83
CA ILE A 2 -17.75 12.58 24.37
C ILE A 2 -16.41 11.92 24.10
N GLY A 3 -16.44 10.60 23.90
CA GLY A 3 -15.27 9.81 23.54
C GLY A 3 -14.81 10.19 22.13
N GLY A 4 -13.96 11.21 22.05
CA GLY A 4 -13.21 11.52 20.84
C GLY A 4 -12.17 10.42 20.62
N SER A 5 -12.59 9.29 20.06
CA SER A 5 -11.63 8.36 19.46
C SER A 5 -11.28 8.95 18.11
N SER A 6 -10.11 9.59 18.01
CA SER A 6 -9.50 9.82 16.70
C SER A 6 -9.38 8.46 16.01
N LEU A 7 -9.89 8.37 14.79
CA LEU A 7 -9.71 7.16 14.00
C LEU A 7 -8.21 7.02 13.66
N PRO A 8 -7.67 5.79 13.68
CA PRO A 8 -6.32 5.56 13.19
C PRO A 8 -6.24 5.99 11.73
N ALA A 9 -5.24 6.80 11.40
CA ALA A 9 -4.95 7.26 10.05
C ALA A 9 -3.53 6.84 9.67
N VAL A 10 -3.27 6.68 8.37
CA VAL A 10 -1.92 6.42 7.87
C VAL A 10 -1.53 7.57 6.96
N ARG A 11 -0.39 8.21 7.26
CA ARG A 11 0.19 9.27 6.44
C ARG A 11 1.31 8.69 5.58
N ILE A 12 1.20 8.87 4.28
CA ILE A 12 2.19 8.44 3.28
C ILE A 12 2.78 9.70 2.64
N GLU A 13 4.06 9.93 2.87
CA GLU A 13 4.84 11.03 2.29
C GLU A 13 5.74 10.48 1.19
N LEU A 14 5.34 10.71 -0.06
CA LEU A 14 6.09 10.24 -1.24
C LEU A 14 7.32 11.12 -1.47
N GLU A 15 8.45 10.50 -1.83
CA GLU A 15 9.69 11.18 -2.18
C GLU A 15 9.83 11.29 -3.71
N PRO A 16 9.57 12.46 -4.33
CA PRO A 16 9.53 12.57 -5.79
C PRO A 16 10.86 12.25 -6.47
N GLN A 17 11.98 12.52 -5.77
CA GLN A 17 13.31 12.20 -6.27
C GLN A 17 13.52 10.68 -6.37
N ALA A 18 13.08 9.91 -5.38
CA ALA A 18 13.17 8.46 -5.40
C ALA A 18 12.28 7.88 -6.52
N LEU A 19 11.04 8.36 -6.65
CA LEU A 19 10.14 7.95 -7.72
C LEU A 19 10.75 8.15 -9.12
N ASN A 20 11.36 9.31 -9.36
CA ASN A 20 12.02 9.60 -10.62
C ASN A 20 13.22 8.69 -10.90
N GLN A 21 14.00 8.33 -9.87
CA GLN A 21 15.13 7.40 -10.02
C GLN A 21 14.68 6.00 -10.45
N TYR A 22 13.54 5.55 -9.97
CA TYR A 22 12.94 4.27 -10.36
C TYR A 22 12.04 4.35 -11.60
N GLY A 23 11.88 5.55 -12.19
CA GLY A 23 10.99 5.75 -13.34
C GLY A 23 9.51 5.52 -13.04
N VAL A 24 9.09 5.68 -11.78
CA VAL A 24 7.71 5.43 -11.34
C VAL A 24 6.92 6.73 -11.33
N ALA A 25 5.75 6.71 -11.98
CA ALA A 25 4.85 7.86 -11.97
C ALA A 25 4.14 8.00 -10.62
N LEU A 26 3.95 9.24 -10.17
CA LEU A 26 3.20 9.54 -8.95
C LEU A 26 1.77 8.97 -9.00
N ASP A 27 1.15 8.98 -10.19
CA ASP A 27 -0.21 8.48 -10.40
C ASP A 27 -0.29 6.95 -10.19
N ASP A 28 0.73 6.19 -10.61
CA ASP A 28 0.79 4.74 -10.39
C ASP A 28 0.82 4.39 -8.91
N VAL A 29 1.59 5.16 -8.12
CA VAL A 29 1.66 4.97 -6.67
C VAL A 29 0.31 5.28 -6.02
N ARG A 30 -0.32 6.39 -6.41
CA ARG A 30 -1.66 6.76 -5.93
C ARG A 30 -2.69 5.68 -6.27
N ASN A 31 -2.71 5.20 -7.51
CA ASN A 31 -3.63 4.15 -7.95
C ASN A 31 -3.39 2.84 -7.21
N THR A 32 -2.14 2.49 -6.93
CA THR A 32 -1.80 1.29 -6.16
C THR A 32 -2.31 1.39 -4.72
N ILE A 33 -2.06 2.51 -4.03
CA ILE A 33 -2.57 2.75 -2.67
C ILE A 33 -4.10 2.71 -2.65
N ALA A 34 -4.76 3.39 -3.61
CA ALA A 34 -6.20 3.36 -3.72
C ALA A 34 -6.73 1.94 -3.93
N ASN A 35 -6.11 1.15 -4.82
CA ASN A 35 -6.50 -0.23 -5.09
C ASN A 35 -6.22 -1.19 -3.93
N ALA A 36 -5.21 -0.92 -3.12
CA ALA A 36 -4.91 -1.70 -1.92
C ALA A 36 -5.94 -1.48 -0.82
N ASN A 37 -6.52 -0.28 -0.75
CA ASN A 37 -7.59 0.08 0.19
C ASN A 37 -8.98 -0.36 -0.28
N VAL A 38 -9.16 -0.61 -1.57
CA VAL A 38 -10.38 -1.20 -2.10
C VAL A 38 -10.40 -2.68 -1.71
N ARG A 39 -11.30 -3.03 -0.79
CA ARG A 39 -11.71 -4.41 -0.46
C ARG A 39 -12.31 -5.08 -1.70
N ARG A 40 -11.47 -5.46 -2.66
CA ARG A 40 -11.92 -6.25 -3.80
C ARG A 40 -12.28 -7.64 -3.27
N PRO A 41 -13.48 -8.19 -3.56
CA PRO A 41 -13.69 -9.62 -3.36
C PRO A 41 -12.58 -10.33 -4.16
N LYS A 42 -11.86 -11.25 -3.51
CA LYS A 42 -10.79 -12.06 -4.11
C LYS A 42 -11.38 -13.01 -5.17
N GLY A 43 -11.88 -12.44 -6.27
CA GLY A 43 -12.33 -13.15 -7.45
C GLY A 43 -11.20 -14.05 -7.93
N SER A 44 -11.51 -15.34 -8.03
CA SER A 44 -10.57 -16.42 -8.27
C SER A 44 -9.69 -16.15 -9.48
N VAL A 45 -8.38 -16.00 -9.26
CA VAL A 45 -7.38 -16.19 -10.31
C VAL A 45 -7.08 -17.69 -10.34
N GLU A 46 -7.80 -18.41 -11.17
CA GLU A 46 -7.47 -19.79 -11.53
C GLU A 46 -6.22 -19.78 -12.44
N ASP A 47 -5.07 -20.16 -11.89
CA ASP A 47 -3.95 -20.70 -12.66
C ASP A 47 -3.61 -22.11 -12.15
N GLY A 48 -4.38 -23.06 -12.67
CA GLY A 48 -3.99 -24.42 -13.08
C GLY A 48 -3.31 -25.41 -12.13
N GLN A 49 -2.36 -25.04 -11.27
CA GLN A 49 -1.55 -26.03 -10.53
C GLN A 49 -1.01 -25.58 -9.17
N ARG A 50 -1.13 -24.30 -8.77
CA ARG A 50 -0.67 -23.84 -7.44
C ARG A 50 -1.61 -22.79 -6.87
N LEU A 51 -2.53 -23.23 -6.01
CA LEU A 51 -3.21 -22.32 -5.08
C LEU A 51 -2.18 -21.80 -4.08
N TRP A 52 -1.55 -20.67 -4.39
CA TRP A 52 -1.02 -19.82 -3.34
C TRP A 52 -2.23 -19.15 -2.71
N GLN A 53 -2.75 -19.77 -1.64
CA GLN A 53 -3.71 -19.11 -0.78
C GLN A 53 -2.96 -17.95 -0.12
N VAL A 54 -2.93 -16.79 -0.78
CA VAL A 54 -2.47 -15.54 -0.20
C VAL A 54 -3.53 -15.16 0.85
N GLN A 55 -3.44 -15.79 2.01
CA GLN A 55 -3.97 -15.31 3.28
C GLN A 55 -3.16 -14.06 3.69
N ALA A 56 -3.20 -13.00 2.90
CA ALA A 56 -3.27 -11.69 3.55
C ALA A 56 -4.75 -11.67 4.06
N ASN A 57 -5.12 -11.41 5.31
CA ASN A 57 -4.74 -10.36 6.23
C ASN A 57 -4.62 -8.99 5.56
N ASP A 58 -5.29 -8.81 4.41
CA ASP A 58 -5.16 -7.69 3.46
C ASP A 58 -5.70 -6.34 3.96
N GLN A 59 -6.14 -6.24 5.21
CA GLN A 59 -6.53 -4.95 5.76
C GLN A 59 -5.25 -4.20 6.14
N LEU A 60 -4.83 -3.28 5.27
CA LEU A 60 -3.77 -2.34 5.58
C LEU A 60 -4.31 -1.33 6.60
N GLU A 61 -4.11 -1.63 7.89
CA GLU A 61 -4.62 -0.81 9.00
C GLU A 61 -3.53 0.08 9.60
N LYS A 62 -2.26 -0.35 9.51
CA LYS A 62 -1.10 0.34 10.10
C LYS A 62 -0.09 0.73 9.04
N ALA A 63 0.71 1.75 9.32
CA ALA A 63 1.78 2.23 8.45
C ALA A 63 2.69 1.10 7.95
N LYS A 64 3.05 0.18 8.85
CA LYS A 64 3.89 -0.99 8.54
C LYS A 64 3.31 -1.88 7.43
N ASP A 65 1.98 -1.97 7.34
CA ASP A 65 1.33 -2.78 6.33
C ASP A 65 1.53 -2.14 4.94
N TYR A 66 1.47 -0.81 4.86
CA TYR A 66 1.72 -0.06 3.63
C TYR A 66 3.19 -0.06 3.21
N GLU A 67 4.15 -0.09 4.15
CA GLU A 67 5.58 -0.16 3.82
C GLU A 67 5.94 -1.36 2.94
N SER A 68 5.22 -2.48 3.11
CA SER A 68 5.44 -3.71 2.35
C SER A 68 4.66 -3.76 1.04
N LEU A 69 3.84 -2.75 0.75
CA LEU A 69 3.03 -2.65 -0.46
C LEU A 69 3.93 -2.52 -1.69
N ILE A 70 3.73 -3.39 -2.67
CA ILE A 70 4.48 -3.36 -3.93
C ILE A 70 3.82 -2.35 -4.85
N ILE A 71 4.59 -1.36 -5.30
CA ILE A 71 4.12 -0.25 -6.14
C ILE A 71 4.52 -0.39 -7.61
N HIS A 72 5.60 -1.14 -7.88
CA HIS A 72 6.10 -1.34 -9.24
C HIS A 72 6.96 -2.61 -9.31
N TYR A 73 7.04 -3.20 -10.51
CA TYR A 73 7.98 -4.28 -10.81
C TYR A 73 8.88 -3.82 -11.96
N ALA A 74 10.19 -3.74 -11.70
CA ALA A 74 11.20 -3.41 -12.70
C ALA A 74 12.31 -4.46 -12.68
N ASP A 75 12.71 -4.95 -13.85
CA ASP A 75 13.84 -5.88 -14.02
C ASP A 75 13.80 -7.13 -13.11
N GLY A 76 12.60 -7.63 -12.79
CA GLY A 76 12.41 -8.79 -11.90
C GLY A 76 12.52 -8.47 -10.40
N ALA A 77 12.75 -7.22 -10.03
CA ALA A 77 12.71 -6.73 -8.66
C ALA A 77 11.38 -6.03 -8.35
N ALA A 78 10.81 -6.33 -7.18
CA ALA A 78 9.64 -5.63 -6.67
C ALA A 78 10.07 -4.37 -5.93
N LEU A 79 9.60 -3.20 -6.38
CA LEU A 79 9.75 -1.94 -5.68
C LEU A 79 8.62 -1.78 -4.68
N ARG A 80 8.96 -1.51 -3.41
CA ARG A 80 7.98 -1.34 -2.34
C ARG A 80 7.78 0.14 -2.02
N LEU A 81 6.65 0.46 -1.40
CA LEU A 81 6.32 1.82 -1.01
C LEU A 81 7.38 2.43 -0.09
N LYS A 82 7.94 1.65 0.85
CA LYS A 82 9.02 2.11 1.75
C LYS A 82 10.29 2.57 1.02
N ASP A 83 10.50 2.14 -0.22
CA ASP A 83 11.71 2.47 -0.99
C ASP A 83 11.60 3.86 -1.63
N VAL A 84 10.40 4.44 -1.68
CA VAL A 84 10.10 5.73 -2.32
C VAL A 84 9.19 6.64 -1.49
N ALA A 85 8.88 6.25 -0.26
CA ALA A 85 7.95 6.96 0.61
C ALA A 85 8.24 6.70 2.08
N LYS A 86 7.91 7.69 2.91
CA LYS A 86 7.84 7.54 4.36
C LYS A 86 6.41 7.30 4.76
N VAL A 87 6.16 6.21 5.47
CA VAL A 87 4.84 5.88 6.00
C VAL A 87 4.87 6.03 7.51
N SER A 88 3.88 6.71 8.06
CA SER A 88 3.74 6.93 9.50
C SER A 88 2.31 6.70 9.95
N ASP A 89 2.17 6.08 11.13
CA ASP A 89 0.90 5.98 11.81
C ASP A 89 0.53 7.38 12.34
N GLY A 90 -0.69 7.80 12.06
CA GLY A 90 -1.25 9.06 12.48
C GLY A 90 -2.60 8.87 13.14
N VAL A 91 -3.12 9.97 13.67
CA VAL A 91 -4.51 10.09 14.11
C VAL A 91 -5.21 11.01 13.13
N GLU A 92 -6.46 10.69 12.76
CA GLU A 92 -7.26 11.56 11.89
C GLU A 92 -7.39 12.95 12.56
N ASP A 93 -6.80 13.98 11.93
CA ASP A 93 -6.95 15.38 12.32
C ASP A 93 -8.25 15.90 11.71
N ARG A 94 -9.07 16.57 12.53
CA ARG A 94 -10.46 16.93 12.20
C ARG A 94 -10.55 18.29 11.50
#